data_AF-A0A6A6CD28-F1
#
_entry.id   AF-A0A6A6CD28-F1
#
_cell.length_a   1.000
_cell.length_b   1.000
_cell.length_c   1.000
_cell.angle_alpha   90.00
_cell.angle_beta   90.00
_cell.angle_gamma   90.00
#
_symmetry.space_group_name_H-M   'P 1'
#
loop_
_entity.id
_entity.type
_entity.pdbx_description
1 polymer ?
#
loop_
_entity_poly.entity_id
_entity_poly.type
_entity_poly.pdbx_seq_one_letter_code
_entity_poly.pdbx_strand_id
1 'polypeptide(L)'
;MTESCNNNMDAATGTGGSGKLTPHSVTPVPSEIEDFMQQLKSDRLIKIFIGDGIEQQQLLVQESVLTGRSEYFQKAIKHEGHMGTQAPGVLRFPEDGHLIAAWGMMLHWIIHQRLLTEEVIWHEDITLLVEFWALGDRLLLRDFQNAVMMQLLKYFAKDWLPFDSPELVNYILRISPADTPLRRLLAEETVSIIYSKDLTAEERLSPNQLTGIEGVAGITGSLLDALEAFTEDPNICKRIDRDDKEYYRTECGTLGAGTCLRRWTVDKEKRHSGSKAVALELPG
;
A
#
# COMPACT_ATOMS: atom_id res chain seq x y z
N MET A 1 -26.08 -26.29 -28.71
CA MET A 1 -25.91 -27.65 -28.18
C MET A 1 -26.03 -27.54 -26.66
N THR A 2 -27.19 -27.91 -26.14
CA THR A 2 -27.56 -27.76 -24.72
C THR A 2 -27.57 -29.14 -24.09
N GLU A 3 -26.56 -29.43 -23.26
CA GLU A 3 -26.49 -30.69 -22.51
C GLU A 3 -27.37 -30.59 -21.27
N SER A 4 -28.40 -31.42 -21.25
CA SER A 4 -29.36 -31.61 -20.17
C SER A 4 -28.90 -32.79 -19.33
N CYS A 5 -28.46 -32.54 -18.09
CA CYS A 5 -28.12 -33.60 -17.15
C CYS A 5 -29.35 -34.01 -16.35
N ASN A 6 -29.99 -35.10 -16.79
CA ASN A 6 -30.96 -35.87 -16.02
C ASN A 6 -30.22 -36.75 -15.01
N ASN A 7 -30.33 -36.44 -13.72
CA ASN A 7 -29.93 -37.37 -12.66
C ASN A 7 -31.17 -37.99 -12.02
N ASN A 8 -31.26 -39.31 -12.20
CA ASN A 8 -32.16 -40.23 -11.52
C ASN A 8 -32.02 -40.09 -10.00
N MET A 9 -33.16 -39.98 -9.34
CA MET A 9 -33.27 -39.93 -7.89
C MET A 9 -33.96 -41.23 -7.44
N ASP A 10 -33.16 -42.14 -6.89
CA ASP A 10 -33.64 -43.40 -6.33
C ASP A 10 -34.45 -43.15 -5.07
N ALA A 11 -35.66 -43.70 -5.07
CA ALA A 11 -36.61 -43.63 -3.97
C ALA A 11 -36.23 -44.63 -2.85
N ALA A 12 -35.47 -44.17 -1.85
CA ALA A 12 -35.29 -44.88 -0.60
C ALA A 12 -36.44 -44.56 0.38
N THR A 13 -37.33 -45.52 0.57
CA THR A 13 -38.42 -45.51 1.56
C THR A 13 -37.85 -45.77 2.95
N GLY A 14 -37.46 -44.69 3.64
CA GLY A 14 -37.05 -44.71 5.06
C GLY A 14 -38.26 -44.55 6.00
N THR A 15 -38.45 -45.54 6.85
CA THR A 15 -39.48 -45.65 7.89
C THR A 15 -39.39 -44.53 8.92
N GLY A 16 -40.54 -43.88 9.18
CA GLY A 16 -40.69 -42.74 10.07
C GLY A 16 -40.47 -43.09 11.55
N GLY A 17 -39.31 -42.68 12.07
CA GLY A 17 -39.11 -42.47 13.50
C GLY A 17 -39.60 -41.07 13.87
N SER A 18 -40.74 -40.98 14.55
CA SER A 18 -41.26 -39.74 15.13
C SER A 18 -40.40 -39.34 16.34
N GLY A 19 -39.20 -38.85 16.06
CA GLY A 19 -38.33 -38.21 17.03
C GLY A 19 -38.92 -36.84 17.37
N LYS A 20 -39.51 -36.74 18.56
CA LYS A 20 -40.02 -35.50 19.14
C LYS A 20 -38.82 -34.56 19.35
N LEU A 21 -38.51 -33.74 18.33
CA LEU A 21 -37.48 -32.70 18.42
C LEU A 21 -37.89 -31.74 19.52
N THR A 22 -37.21 -31.86 20.67
CA THR A 22 -37.36 -30.90 21.77
C THR A 22 -36.96 -29.53 21.24
N PRO A 23 -37.77 -28.48 21.48
CA PRO A 23 -37.45 -27.14 21.02
C PRO A 23 -36.10 -26.73 21.62
N HIS A 24 -35.10 -26.54 20.76
CA HIS A 24 -33.81 -26.01 21.17
C HIS A 24 -34.07 -24.64 21.81
N SER A 25 -33.80 -24.53 23.11
CA SER A 25 -33.89 -23.28 23.84
C SER A 25 -32.93 -22.29 23.20
N VAL A 26 -33.47 -21.25 22.56
CA VAL A 26 -32.68 -20.16 22.00
C VAL A 26 -31.95 -19.49 23.17
N THR A 27 -30.63 -19.63 23.19
CA THR A 27 -29.80 -18.92 24.16
C THR A 27 -29.92 -17.42 23.91
N PRO A 28 -30.16 -16.59 24.94
CA PRO A 28 -30.25 -15.15 24.78
C PRO A 28 -28.94 -14.59 24.23
N VAL A 29 -29.04 -13.63 23.30
CA VAL A 29 -27.88 -12.96 22.71
C VAL A 29 -27.26 -12.04 23.77
N PRO A 30 -25.93 -12.04 23.95
CA PRO A 30 -25.26 -11.08 24.83
C PRO A 30 -25.55 -9.62 24.46
N SER A 31 -25.74 -8.75 25.45
CA SER A 31 -26.10 -7.34 25.27
C SER A 31 -25.11 -6.57 24.40
N GLU A 32 -23.81 -6.89 24.48
CA GLU A 32 -22.76 -6.25 23.68
C GLU A 32 -22.96 -6.51 22.17
N ILE A 33 -23.48 -7.68 21.82
CA ILE A 33 -23.77 -8.04 20.43
C ILE A 33 -25.03 -7.31 19.94
N GLU A 34 -26.03 -7.12 20.81
CA GLU A 34 -27.23 -6.34 20.49
C GLU A 34 -26.89 -4.88 20.22
N ASP A 35 -26.05 -4.27 21.08
CA ASP A 35 -25.55 -2.91 20.89
C ASP A 35 -24.77 -2.77 19.59
N PHE A 36 -23.89 -3.72 19.28
CA PHE A 36 -23.17 -3.74 18.01
C PHE A 36 -24.10 -3.88 16.79
N MET A 37 -25.09 -4.77 16.85
CA MET A 37 -26.09 -4.92 15.79
C MET A 37 -26.91 -3.64 15.60
N GLN A 38 -27.24 -2.95 16.69
CA GLN A 38 -27.96 -1.69 16.63
C GLN A 38 -27.08 -0.58 16.05
N GLN A 39 -25.79 -0.55 16.40
CA GLN A 39 -24.81 0.35 15.81
C GLN A 39 -24.70 0.14 14.30
N LEU A 40 -24.56 -1.11 13.83
CA LEU A 40 -24.51 -1.44 12.40
C LEU A 40 -25.76 -1.00 11.63
N LYS A 41 -26.95 -1.09 12.26
CA LYS A 41 -28.20 -0.60 11.66
C LYS A 41 -28.28 0.92 11.58
N SER A 42 -27.66 1.61 12.52
CA SER A 42 -27.65 3.08 12.58
C SER A 42 -26.54 3.72 11.75
N ASP A 43 -25.55 2.94 11.31
CA ASP A 43 -24.41 3.45 10.56
C ASP A 43 -24.84 3.88 9.16
N ARG A 44 -24.61 5.16 8.84
CA ARG A 44 -25.03 5.74 7.57
C ARG A 44 -23.95 5.57 6.51
N LEU A 45 -24.37 5.60 5.25
CA LEU A 45 -23.47 5.59 4.11
C LEU A 45 -23.04 7.02 3.74
N ILE A 46 -21.73 7.20 3.60
CA ILE A 46 -21.09 8.41 3.08
C ILE A 46 -20.89 8.24 1.58
N LYS A 47 -21.32 9.25 0.82
CA LYS A 47 -21.08 9.39 -0.61
C LYS A 47 -19.79 10.17 -0.83
N ILE A 48 -18.81 9.54 -1.47
CA ILE A 48 -17.56 10.18 -1.87
C ILE A 48 -17.59 10.37 -3.38
N PHE A 49 -17.48 11.62 -3.84
CA PHE A 49 -17.36 11.96 -5.25
C PHE A 49 -15.91 12.33 -5.56
N ILE A 50 -15.29 11.64 -6.51
CA ILE A 50 -13.89 11.84 -6.93
C ILE A 50 -13.89 12.29 -8.39
N GLY A 51 -13.19 13.38 -8.69
CA GLY A 51 -13.20 14.01 -10.00
C GLY A 51 -14.42 14.91 -10.24
N ASP A 52 -14.42 15.58 -11.39
CA ASP A 52 -15.46 16.47 -11.85
C ASP A 52 -16.06 16.03 -13.19
N GLY A 53 -17.18 16.65 -13.57
CA GLY A 53 -17.82 16.42 -14.86
C GLY A 53 -18.24 14.97 -15.12
N ILE A 54 -17.87 14.47 -16.30
CA ILE A 54 -18.30 13.15 -16.83
C ILE A 54 -17.47 12.01 -16.23
N GLU A 55 -16.24 12.30 -15.77
CA GLU A 55 -15.33 11.32 -15.17
C GLU A 55 -15.53 11.16 -13.66
N GLN A 56 -16.47 11.91 -13.09
CA GLN A 56 -16.78 11.82 -11.66
C GLN A 56 -17.23 10.42 -11.28
N GLN A 57 -16.51 9.82 -10.34
CA GLN A 57 -16.86 8.54 -9.75
C GLN A 57 -17.49 8.72 -8.39
N GLN A 58 -18.56 7.96 -8.13
CA GLN A 58 -19.23 7.95 -6.84
C GLN A 58 -18.95 6.64 -6.11
N LEU A 59 -18.41 6.75 -4.90
CA LEU A 59 -18.16 5.63 -3.99
C LEU A 59 -19.06 5.76 -2.76
N LEU A 60 -19.56 4.61 -2.27
CA LEU A 60 -20.40 4.52 -1.08
C LEU A 60 -19.67 3.73 -0.01
N VAL A 61 -19.44 4.34 1.16
CA VAL A 61 -18.71 3.71 2.26
C VAL A 61 -19.41 4.01 3.58
N GLN A 62 -19.40 3.04 4.49
CA GLN A 62 -19.91 3.21 5.85
C GLN A 62 -19.14 4.28 6.62
N GLU A 63 -19.86 5.17 7.33
CA GLU A 63 -19.25 6.23 8.13
C GLU A 63 -18.34 5.65 9.21
N SER A 64 -18.80 4.64 9.94
CA SER A 64 -18.01 4.02 11.02
C SER A 64 -16.67 3.45 10.52
N VAL A 65 -16.66 2.93 9.28
CA VAL A 65 -15.46 2.37 8.64
C VAL A 65 -14.45 3.47 8.30
N LEU A 66 -14.90 4.59 7.72
CA LEU A 66 -14.03 5.71 7.37
C LEU A 66 -13.49 6.42 8.62
N THR A 67 -14.40 6.78 9.53
CA THR A 67 -14.07 7.53 10.75
C THR A 67 -13.25 6.69 11.71
N GLY A 68 -13.46 5.37 11.78
CA GLY A 68 -12.66 4.48 12.61
C GLY A 68 -11.19 4.36 12.16
N ARG A 69 -10.85 4.78 10.94
CA ARG A 69 -9.51 4.62 10.36
C ARG A 69 -8.80 5.93 10.02
N SER A 70 -9.53 7.02 9.80
CA SER A 70 -8.97 8.31 9.37
C SER A 70 -9.44 9.46 10.26
N GLU A 71 -8.49 10.15 10.89
CA GLU A 71 -8.77 11.39 11.61
C GLU A 71 -9.30 12.49 10.69
N TYR A 72 -8.88 12.49 9.42
CA TYR A 72 -9.39 13.41 8.41
C TYR A 72 -10.90 13.22 8.24
N PHE A 73 -11.37 11.99 8.03
CA PHE A 73 -12.81 11.72 7.86
C PHE A 73 -13.60 11.99 9.14
N GLN A 74 -13.04 11.70 10.33
CA GLN A 74 -13.66 12.10 11.60
C GLN A 74 -13.93 13.61 11.65
N LYS A 75 -12.92 14.42 11.31
CA LYS A 75 -13.03 15.89 11.31
C LYS A 75 -13.97 16.37 10.19
N ALA A 76 -13.82 15.84 8.98
CA ALA A 76 -14.62 16.25 7.83
C ALA A 76 -16.12 16.01 8.05
N ILE A 77 -16.47 14.83 8.60
CA ILE A 77 -17.87 14.47 8.85
C ILE A 77 -18.43 15.25 10.04
N LYS A 78 -17.66 15.44 11.12
CA LYS A 78 -18.08 16.27 12.27
C LYS A 78 -18.38 17.71 11.87
N HIS A 79 -17.70 18.22 10.85
CA HIS A 79 -17.85 19.58 10.35
C HIS A 79 -18.62 19.67 9.03
N GLU A 80 -19.36 18.63 8.62
CA GLU A 80 -20.06 18.58 7.32
C GLU A 80 -21.00 19.77 7.09
N GLY A 81 -21.69 20.23 8.14
CA GLY A 81 -22.59 21.39 8.07
C GLY A 81 -21.89 22.74 7.81
N HIS A 82 -20.58 22.81 7.97
CA HIS A 82 -19.78 24.04 7.77
C HIS A 82 -19.02 24.05 6.45
N MET A 83 -18.91 22.91 5.76
CA MET A 83 -18.13 22.79 4.50
C MET A 83 -18.92 23.20 3.25
N GLY A 84 -20.10 23.81 3.40
CA GLY A 84 -20.91 24.30 2.28
C GLY A 84 -21.53 23.19 1.44
N THR A 85 -21.37 21.92 1.80
CA THR A 85 -22.10 20.81 1.20
C THR A 85 -23.53 20.82 1.72
N GLN A 86 -24.50 21.11 0.83
CA GLN A 86 -25.91 21.25 1.19
C GLN A 86 -26.57 19.93 1.65
N ALA A 87 -25.86 18.80 1.57
CA ALA A 87 -26.37 17.48 1.92
C ALA A 87 -25.42 16.78 2.91
N PRO A 88 -25.91 16.36 4.09
CA PRO A 88 -25.12 15.57 5.04
C PRO A 88 -24.69 14.23 4.42
N GLY A 89 -23.53 13.73 4.81
CA GLY A 89 -22.97 12.47 4.30
C GLY A 89 -22.45 12.53 2.86
N VAL A 90 -22.08 13.72 2.35
CA VAL A 90 -21.50 13.90 1.02
C VAL A 90 -20.13 14.58 1.10
N LEU A 91 -19.10 13.90 0.61
CA LEU A 91 -17.75 14.42 0.45
C LEU A 91 -17.41 14.53 -1.04
N ARG A 92 -16.74 15.62 -1.45
CA ARG A 92 -16.41 15.90 -2.85
C ARG A 92 -14.93 16.26 -2.98
N PHE A 93 -14.28 15.63 -3.94
CA PHE A 93 -12.86 15.79 -4.27
C PHE A 93 -12.70 15.97 -5.79
N PRO A 94 -13.13 17.11 -6.36
CA PRO A 94 -13.10 17.34 -7.80
C PRO A 94 -11.68 17.30 -8.40
N GLU A 95 -10.67 17.73 -7.64
CA GLU A 95 -9.26 17.75 -8.04
C GLU A 95 -8.61 16.36 -8.15
N ASP A 96 -9.25 15.33 -7.59
CA ASP A 96 -8.69 13.99 -7.44
C ASP A 96 -9.07 13.03 -8.58
N GLY A 97 -9.60 13.53 -9.70
CA GLY A 97 -10.02 12.66 -10.82
C GLY A 97 -8.90 11.71 -11.28
N HIS A 98 -7.67 12.23 -11.36
CA HIS A 98 -6.47 11.45 -11.72
C HIS A 98 -6.05 10.43 -10.64
N LEU A 99 -6.54 10.56 -9.40
CA LEU A 99 -6.21 9.68 -8.27
C LEU A 99 -7.26 8.59 -8.03
N ILE A 100 -8.13 8.30 -8.99
CA ILE A 100 -9.22 7.32 -8.79
C ILE A 100 -8.71 5.93 -8.40
N ALA A 101 -7.59 5.49 -8.99
CA ALA A 101 -6.95 4.22 -8.63
C ALA A 101 -6.41 4.24 -7.19
N ALA A 102 -5.86 5.39 -6.75
CA ALA A 102 -5.40 5.60 -5.38
C ALA A 102 -6.53 5.58 -4.37
N TRP A 103 -7.65 6.22 -4.70
CA TRP A 103 -8.86 6.15 -3.90
C TRP A 103 -9.39 4.72 -3.78
N GLY A 104 -9.47 3.99 -4.89
CA GLY A 104 -9.90 2.59 -4.90
C GLY A 104 -9.03 1.71 -4.01
N MET A 105 -7.69 1.84 -4.12
CA MET A 105 -6.76 1.08 -3.29
C MET A 105 -6.86 1.45 -1.81
N MET A 106 -6.94 2.74 -1.49
CA MET A 106 -7.04 3.23 -0.12
C MET A 106 -8.31 2.71 0.56
N LEU A 107 -9.45 2.73 -0.14
CA LEU A 107 -10.70 2.16 0.39
C LEU A 107 -10.63 0.64 0.54
N HIS A 108 -10.05 -0.07 -0.44
CA HIS A 108 -9.78 -1.50 -0.30
C HIS A 108 -8.93 -1.79 0.94
N TRP A 109 -7.87 -1.00 1.17
CA TRP A 109 -7.02 -1.14 2.34
C TRP A 109 -7.78 -0.83 3.64
N ILE A 110 -8.62 0.20 3.69
CA ILE A 110 -9.44 0.51 4.87
C ILE A 110 -10.33 -0.68 5.25
N ILE A 111 -10.96 -1.33 4.26
CA ILE A 111 -11.88 -2.45 4.49
C ILE A 111 -11.12 -3.73 4.84
N HIS A 112 -10.04 -4.05 4.12
CA HIS A 112 -9.37 -5.35 4.22
C HIS A 112 -8.07 -5.34 5.03
N GLN A 113 -7.58 -4.16 5.43
CA GLN A 113 -6.33 -3.96 6.16
C GLN A 113 -5.10 -4.58 5.47
N ARG A 114 -5.16 -4.67 4.15
CA ARG A 114 -4.08 -5.18 3.29
C ARG A 114 -4.12 -4.45 1.95
N LEU A 115 -2.93 -4.14 1.43
CA LEU A 115 -2.80 -3.74 0.04
C LEU A 115 -3.13 -4.96 -0.83
N LEU A 116 -3.66 -4.73 -2.03
CA LEU A 116 -3.67 -5.83 -3.01
C LEU A 116 -2.22 -6.30 -3.17
N THR A 117 -1.98 -7.60 -3.22
CA THR A 117 -0.63 -8.16 -3.32
C THR A 117 -0.42 -8.88 -4.65
N GLU A 118 -1.36 -8.74 -5.59
CA GLU A 118 -1.19 -9.35 -6.91
C GLU A 118 0.05 -8.75 -7.55
N GLU A 119 1.06 -9.61 -7.72
CA GLU A 119 2.43 -9.30 -8.15
C GLU A 119 2.48 -8.47 -9.44
N VAL A 120 1.39 -8.42 -10.20
CA VAL A 120 1.29 -7.73 -11.48
C VAL A 120 1.09 -6.22 -11.33
N ILE A 121 0.38 -5.72 -10.31
CA ILE A 121 -0.03 -4.30 -10.28
C ILE A 121 1.08 -3.38 -9.75
N TRP A 122 1.95 -3.89 -8.89
CA TRP A 122 2.83 -3.06 -8.05
C TRP A 122 4.26 -2.95 -8.52
N HIS A 123 4.71 -3.93 -9.31
CA HIS A 123 6.09 -3.97 -9.76
C HIS A 123 6.35 -3.02 -10.93
N GLU A 124 5.30 -2.53 -11.59
CA GLU A 124 5.45 -1.75 -12.82
C GLU A 124 5.17 -0.25 -12.62
N ASP A 125 4.41 0.15 -11.60
CA ASP A 125 3.99 1.54 -11.44
C ASP A 125 4.38 2.17 -10.09
N ILE A 126 5.62 2.66 -10.03
CA ILE A 126 6.14 3.44 -8.90
C ILE A 126 5.33 4.71 -8.67
N THR A 127 4.79 5.31 -9.73
CA THR A 127 3.98 6.52 -9.68
C THR A 127 2.76 6.32 -8.80
N LEU A 128 2.08 5.21 -9.05
CA LEU A 128 0.89 4.82 -8.32
C LEU A 128 1.19 4.58 -6.83
N LEU A 129 2.32 3.96 -6.50
CA LEU A 129 2.76 3.80 -5.10
C LEU A 129 3.02 5.15 -4.41
N VAL A 130 3.66 6.09 -5.09
CA VAL A 130 3.92 7.43 -4.57
C VAL A 130 2.61 8.20 -4.37
N GLU A 131 1.67 8.10 -5.32
CA GLU A 131 0.33 8.68 -5.21
C GLU A 131 -0.47 8.08 -4.05
N PHE A 132 -0.36 6.76 -3.81
CA PHE A 132 -1.02 6.10 -2.69
C PHE A 132 -0.49 6.63 -1.37
N TRP A 133 0.84 6.75 -1.25
CA TRP A 133 1.45 7.27 -0.04
C TRP A 133 1.03 8.74 0.21
N ALA A 134 1.07 9.58 -0.83
CA ALA A 134 0.69 10.99 -0.76
C ALA A 134 -0.80 11.16 -0.42
N LEU A 135 -1.68 10.32 -0.99
CA LEU A 135 -3.09 10.29 -0.63
C LEU A 135 -3.29 9.90 0.84
N GLY A 136 -2.54 8.91 1.32
CA GLY A 136 -2.52 8.51 2.72
C GLY A 136 -2.13 9.65 3.66
N ASP A 137 -1.15 10.45 3.27
CA ASP A 137 -0.72 11.64 4.02
C ASP A 137 -1.83 12.67 4.14
N ARG A 138 -2.43 13.04 3.00
CA ARG A 138 -3.52 14.04 2.94
C ARG A 138 -4.75 13.61 3.76
N LEU A 139 -5.05 12.30 3.76
CA LEU A 139 -6.17 11.72 4.51
C LEU A 139 -5.80 11.28 5.93
N LEU A 140 -4.58 11.58 6.41
CA LEU A 140 -4.08 11.23 7.74
C LEU A 140 -4.20 9.73 8.07
N LEU A 141 -3.87 8.88 7.11
CA LEU A 141 -3.92 7.41 7.20
C LEU A 141 -2.51 6.83 7.42
N ARG A 142 -1.96 6.99 8.63
CA ARG A 142 -0.57 6.61 8.94
C ARG A 142 -0.26 5.13 8.69
N ASP A 143 -1.17 4.23 9.06
CA ASP A 143 -0.97 2.79 8.88
C ASP A 143 -0.98 2.39 7.40
N PHE A 144 -1.76 3.09 6.57
CA PHE A 144 -1.75 2.94 5.13
C PHE A 144 -0.43 3.45 4.53
N GLN A 145 0.04 4.63 4.95
CA GLN A 145 1.35 5.16 4.53
C GLN A 145 2.47 4.18 4.86
N ASN A 146 2.46 3.57 6.05
CA ASN A 146 3.44 2.56 6.44
C ASN A 146 3.37 1.33 5.53
N ALA A 147 2.15 0.83 5.24
CA ALA A 147 1.96 -0.30 4.34
C ALA A 147 2.49 -0.01 2.92
N VAL A 148 2.23 1.19 2.39
CA VAL A 148 2.71 1.63 1.08
C VAL A 148 4.23 1.84 1.09
N MET A 149 4.79 2.43 2.15
CA MET A 149 6.23 2.59 2.33
C MET A 149 6.94 1.23 2.29
N MET A 150 6.38 0.20 2.91
CA MET A 150 6.93 -1.15 2.84
C MET A 150 6.92 -1.72 1.41
N GLN A 151 5.95 -1.34 0.56
CA GLN A 151 5.96 -1.75 -0.85
C GLN A 151 7.00 -0.95 -1.65
N LEU A 152 7.13 0.36 -1.40
CA LEU A 152 8.17 1.19 -2.01
C LEU A 152 9.58 0.66 -1.69
N LEU A 153 9.83 0.30 -0.43
CA LEU A 153 11.12 -0.30 -0.04
C LEU A 153 11.37 -1.64 -0.73
N LYS A 154 10.33 -2.47 -0.92
CA LYS A 154 10.43 -3.72 -1.70
C LYS A 154 10.67 -3.48 -3.19
N TYR A 155 10.06 -2.43 -3.75
CA TYR A 155 10.29 -2.00 -5.12
C TYR A 155 11.76 -1.61 -5.29
N PHE A 156 12.29 -0.70 -4.46
CA PHE A 156 13.68 -0.23 -4.55
C PHE A 156 14.74 -1.30 -4.18
N ALA A 157 14.34 -2.36 -3.48
CA ALA A 157 15.20 -3.52 -3.28
C ALA A 157 15.43 -4.34 -4.56
N LYS A 158 14.54 -4.21 -5.57
CA LYS A 158 14.59 -4.96 -6.83
C LYS A 158 14.95 -4.06 -8.01
N ASP A 159 14.34 -2.89 -8.06
CA ASP A 159 14.34 -1.99 -9.20
C ASP A 159 14.85 -0.60 -8.82
N TRP A 160 15.11 0.22 -9.85
CA TRP A 160 15.51 1.62 -9.70
C TRP A 160 14.32 2.52 -10.02
N LEU A 161 14.42 3.82 -9.73
CA LEU A 161 13.54 4.78 -10.38
C LEU A 161 13.70 4.67 -11.91
N PRO A 162 12.65 4.99 -12.69
CA PRO A 162 12.67 4.93 -14.15
C PRO A 162 13.61 5.99 -14.71
N PHE A 163 14.91 5.63 -14.82
CA PHE A 163 15.98 6.51 -15.28
C PHE A 163 15.84 6.87 -16.77
N ASP A 164 15.10 6.07 -17.52
CA ASP A 164 14.72 6.29 -18.91
C ASP A 164 13.64 7.38 -19.08
N SER A 165 12.96 7.77 -18.00
CA SER A 165 11.98 8.86 -17.99
C SER A 165 12.26 9.90 -16.90
N PRO A 166 13.16 10.87 -17.15
CA PRO A 166 13.42 11.97 -16.23
C PRO A 166 12.17 12.77 -15.85
N GLU A 167 11.21 12.90 -16.77
CA GLU A 167 9.93 13.57 -16.53
C GLU A 167 9.12 12.85 -15.45
N LEU A 168 9.16 11.53 -15.43
CA LEU A 168 8.49 10.73 -14.41
C LEU A 168 9.16 10.88 -13.05
N VAL A 169 10.49 10.89 -12.99
CA VAL A 169 11.26 11.18 -11.76
C VAL A 169 10.92 12.56 -11.21
N ASN A 170 10.84 13.57 -12.08
CA ASN A 170 10.43 14.92 -11.69
C ASN A 170 8.98 14.95 -11.19
N TYR A 171 8.07 14.20 -11.83
CA TYR A 171 6.68 14.10 -11.41
C TYR A 171 6.55 13.46 -10.03
N ILE A 172 7.15 12.30 -9.78
CA ILE A 172 7.09 11.61 -8.47
C ILE A 172 7.69 12.47 -7.35
N LEU A 173 8.80 13.16 -7.63
CA LEU A 173 9.39 14.09 -6.68
C LEU A 173 8.41 15.23 -6.42
N ARG A 174 7.76 15.79 -7.45
CA ARG A 174 6.78 16.88 -7.28
C ARG A 174 5.59 16.48 -6.42
N ILE A 175 5.00 15.30 -6.63
CA ILE A 175 3.80 14.88 -5.90
C ILE A 175 4.10 14.38 -4.48
N SER A 176 5.35 14.00 -4.17
CA SER A 176 5.74 13.63 -2.82
C SER A 176 5.78 14.87 -1.89
N PRO A 177 5.14 14.90 -0.72
CA PRO A 177 5.17 16.09 0.13
C PRO A 177 6.58 16.37 0.68
N ALA A 178 6.97 17.63 0.80
CA ALA A 178 8.28 18.03 1.35
C ALA A 178 8.45 17.55 2.81
N ASP A 179 9.69 17.35 3.24
CA ASP A 179 10.05 16.93 4.61
C ASP A 179 9.40 15.62 5.09
N THR A 180 8.96 14.77 4.15
CA THR A 180 8.40 13.46 4.45
C THR A 180 9.41 12.33 4.29
N PRO A 181 9.22 11.18 4.96
CA PRO A 181 10.02 9.98 4.72
C PRO A 181 9.98 9.52 3.26
N LEU A 182 8.86 9.72 2.57
CA LEU A 182 8.72 9.41 1.14
C LEU A 182 9.66 10.29 0.31
N ARG A 183 9.60 11.61 0.52
CA ARG A 183 10.45 12.57 -0.19
C ARG A 183 11.93 12.25 -0.01
N ARG A 184 12.34 11.97 1.23
CA ARG A 184 13.71 11.58 1.54
C ARG A 184 14.12 10.30 0.81
N LEU A 185 13.28 9.25 0.84
CA LEU A 185 13.52 8.02 0.09
C LEU A 185 13.71 8.29 -1.41
N LEU A 186 12.80 9.04 -2.04
CA LEU A 186 12.89 9.34 -3.47
C LEU A 186 14.13 10.16 -3.82
N ALA A 187 14.52 11.11 -2.97
CA ALA A 187 15.73 11.90 -3.16
C ALA A 187 17.01 11.04 -3.07
N GLU A 188 17.09 10.15 -2.08
CA GLU A 188 18.20 9.20 -1.93
C GLU A 188 18.30 8.27 -3.15
N GLU A 189 17.19 7.71 -3.64
CA GLU A 189 17.16 6.87 -4.84
C GLU A 189 17.58 7.65 -6.10
N THR A 190 17.13 8.91 -6.22
CA THR A 190 17.50 9.79 -7.34
C THR A 190 19.01 10.07 -7.36
N VAL A 191 19.58 10.45 -6.21
CA VAL A 191 21.03 10.65 -6.05
C VAL A 191 21.79 9.34 -6.34
N SER A 192 21.30 8.22 -5.83
CA SER A 192 21.91 6.92 -6.09
C SER A 192 21.98 6.63 -7.59
N ILE A 193 20.94 6.93 -8.37
CA ILE A 193 20.95 6.70 -9.83
C ILE A 193 21.93 7.62 -10.55
N ILE A 194 22.02 8.90 -10.14
CA ILE A 194 22.94 9.86 -10.75
C ILE A 194 24.41 9.42 -10.55
N TYR A 195 24.75 8.96 -9.34
CA TYR A 195 26.14 8.75 -8.93
C TYR A 195 26.54 7.27 -8.81
N SER A 196 25.63 6.33 -9.04
CA SER A 196 25.93 4.89 -8.97
C SER A 196 27.00 4.51 -9.99
N LYS A 197 28.01 3.78 -9.52
CA LYS A 197 29.04 3.18 -10.37
C LYS A 197 28.56 1.91 -11.07
N ASP A 198 27.49 1.32 -10.57
CA ASP A 198 26.93 0.06 -11.06
C ASP A 198 26.08 0.26 -12.32
N LEU A 199 25.67 1.51 -12.61
CA LEU A 199 24.96 1.91 -13.83
C LEU A 199 25.94 2.42 -14.90
N THR A 200 25.67 2.07 -16.16
CA THR A 200 26.39 2.63 -17.31
C THR A 200 26.07 4.13 -17.48
N ALA A 201 26.88 4.86 -18.25
CA ALA A 201 26.64 6.28 -18.48
C ALA A 201 25.29 6.58 -19.16
N GLU A 202 24.76 5.61 -19.93
CA GLU A 202 23.45 5.71 -20.60
C GLU A 202 22.28 5.42 -19.65
N GLU A 203 22.52 4.67 -18.58
CA GLU A 203 21.52 4.33 -17.55
C GLU A 203 21.52 5.32 -16.37
N ARG A 204 22.35 6.38 -16.43
CA ARG A 204 22.41 7.40 -15.41
C ARG A 204 21.53 8.58 -15.77
N LEU A 205 20.80 9.06 -14.76
CA LEU A 205 20.10 10.32 -14.84
C LEU A 205 21.11 11.46 -14.84
N SER A 206 21.05 12.37 -15.82
CA SER A 206 21.87 13.57 -15.81
C SER A 206 21.31 14.57 -14.80
N PRO A 207 22.15 15.18 -13.92
CA PRO A 207 21.69 16.22 -12.99
C PRO A 207 20.93 17.37 -13.68
N ASN A 208 21.31 17.68 -14.93
CA ASN A 208 20.69 18.74 -15.71
C ASN A 208 19.25 18.40 -16.15
N GLN A 209 18.83 17.13 -16.08
CA GLN A 209 17.46 16.69 -16.39
C GLN A 209 16.51 16.87 -15.20
N LEU A 210 17.03 17.09 -14.00
CA LEU A 210 16.23 17.42 -12.80
C LEU A 210 15.88 18.92 -12.70
N THR A 211 16.20 19.70 -13.74
CA THR A 211 16.09 21.17 -13.72
C THR A 211 14.69 21.70 -14.04
N GLY A 212 13.75 20.84 -14.44
CA GLY A 212 12.37 21.21 -14.75
C GLY A 212 11.47 21.50 -13.54
N ILE A 213 12.03 21.58 -12.33
CA ILE A 213 11.23 21.64 -11.09
C ILE A 213 11.23 23.05 -10.46
N GLU A 214 11.08 24.07 -11.28
CA GLU A 214 10.85 25.42 -10.77
C GLU A 214 9.48 25.48 -10.05
N GLY A 215 9.48 25.91 -8.79
CA GLY A 215 8.25 26.23 -8.04
C GLY A 215 7.80 25.20 -6.99
N VAL A 216 8.46 24.05 -6.85
CA VAL A 216 8.14 23.09 -5.78
C VAL A 216 9.13 23.24 -4.64
N ALA A 217 8.66 23.76 -3.50
CA ALA A 217 9.51 23.96 -2.32
C ALA A 217 10.10 22.62 -1.84
N GLY A 218 11.38 22.65 -1.44
CA GLY A 218 12.03 21.54 -0.72
C GLY A 218 12.65 20.44 -1.58
N ILE A 219 12.46 20.41 -2.91
CA ILE A 219 13.09 19.36 -3.74
C ILE A 219 14.60 19.49 -3.71
N THR A 220 15.13 20.68 -4.03
CA THR A 220 16.57 20.94 -4.04
C THR A 220 17.20 20.65 -2.68
N GLY A 221 16.54 21.05 -1.58
CA GLY A 221 16.99 20.75 -0.22
C GLY A 221 17.09 19.23 0.01
N SER A 222 16.02 18.49 -0.30
CA SER A 222 16.00 17.03 -0.14
C SER A 222 17.08 16.33 -0.97
N LEU A 223 17.35 16.80 -2.19
CA LEU A 223 18.40 16.25 -3.06
C LEU A 223 19.80 16.59 -2.55
N LEU A 224 20.02 17.79 -2.02
CA LEU A 224 21.29 18.17 -1.42
C LEU A 224 21.56 17.37 -0.14
N ASP A 225 20.57 17.22 0.73
CA ASP A 225 20.67 16.40 1.94
C ASP A 225 20.97 14.94 1.60
N ALA A 226 20.29 14.40 0.58
CA ALA A 226 20.55 13.06 0.08
C ALA A 226 21.95 12.92 -0.54
N LEU A 227 22.43 13.95 -1.25
CA LEU A 227 23.76 13.97 -1.82
C LEU A 227 24.85 14.02 -0.74
N GLU A 228 24.67 14.85 0.29
CA GLU A 228 25.58 14.94 1.43
C GLU A 228 25.69 13.57 2.12
N ALA A 229 24.54 12.95 2.45
CA ALA A 229 24.49 11.62 3.03
C ALA A 229 25.20 10.57 2.14
N PHE A 230 24.98 10.62 0.82
CA PHE A 230 25.64 9.73 -0.13
C PHE A 230 27.15 9.94 -0.20
N THR A 231 27.64 11.17 -0.07
CA THR A 231 29.09 11.45 -0.05
C THR A 231 29.76 11.01 1.25
N GLU A 232 29.04 11.07 2.37
CA GLU A 232 29.52 10.59 3.67
C GLU A 232 29.63 9.06 3.70
N ASP A 233 28.58 8.37 3.25
CA ASP A 233 28.56 6.91 3.13
C ASP A 233 27.83 6.46 1.85
N PRO A 234 28.57 6.10 0.79
CA PRO A 234 27.96 5.61 -0.45
C PRO A 234 27.10 4.34 -0.27
N ASN A 235 27.26 3.61 0.84
CA ASN A 235 26.46 2.43 1.13
C ASN A 235 25.12 2.78 1.81
N ILE A 236 24.91 4.01 2.26
CA ILE A 236 23.66 4.42 2.91
C ILE A 236 22.46 4.29 1.96
N CYS A 237 22.70 4.48 0.66
CA CYS A 237 21.70 4.32 -0.40
C CYS A 237 21.59 2.86 -0.89
N LYS A 238 22.47 1.94 -0.47
CA LYS A 238 22.34 0.50 -0.73
C LYS A 238 21.37 -0.09 0.29
N ARG A 239 20.08 0.22 0.13
CA ARG A 239 19.03 -0.03 1.14
C ARG A 239 18.75 -1.50 1.45
N ILE A 240 19.24 -2.43 0.64
CA ILE A 240 19.38 -3.89 0.83
C ILE A 240 20.33 -4.28 -0.32
N ASP A 241 21.22 -5.27 -0.15
CA ASP A 241 22.07 -5.75 -1.26
C ASP A 241 21.19 -6.09 -2.47
N ARG A 242 21.14 -5.19 -3.46
CA ARG A 242 20.44 -5.42 -4.74
C ARG A 242 21.05 -6.63 -5.47
N ASP A 243 22.30 -6.94 -5.14
CA ASP A 243 23.06 -8.07 -5.64
C ASP A 243 22.69 -9.40 -4.97
N ASP A 244 22.04 -9.37 -3.80
CA ASP A 244 21.61 -10.58 -3.08
C ASP A 244 20.25 -11.06 -3.63
N LYS A 245 20.22 -11.33 -4.95
CA LYS A 245 19.07 -11.91 -5.66
C LYS A 245 18.61 -13.24 -5.05
N GLU A 246 19.43 -13.87 -4.21
CA GLU A 246 19.07 -15.09 -3.47
C GLU A 246 18.19 -14.83 -2.23
N TYR A 247 18.15 -13.61 -1.68
CA TYR A 247 17.51 -13.35 -0.38
C TYR A 247 15.97 -13.35 -0.43
N TYR A 248 15.37 -13.17 -1.61
CA TYR A 248 13.92 -13.23 -1.82
C TYR A 248 13.53 -14.37 -2.76
N ARG A 249 14.00 -15.59 -2.52
CA ARG A 249 13.43 -16.76 -3.20
C ARG A 249 12.10 -17.12 -2.53
N THR A 250 10.99 -16.80 -3.19
CA THR A 250 9.65 -17.24 -2.78
C THR A 250 9.55 -18.75 -3.01
N GLU A 251 9.87 -19.57 -2.00
CA GLU A 251 9.59 -21.00 -2.09
C GLU A 251 8.08 -21.23 -1.98
N CYS A 252 7.42 -21.39 -3.13
CA CYS A 252 6.07 -21.93 -3.20
C CYS A 252 6.10 -23.42 -2.86
N GLY A 253 6.12 -23.74 -1.56
CA GLY A 253 5.91 -25.10 -1.08
C GLY A 253 4.44 -25.50 -1.26
N THR A 254 4.16 -26.46 -2.13
CA THR A 254 2.85 -27.11 -2.21
C THR A 254 2.70 -28.08 -1.03
N LEU A 255 1.99 -27.66 0.02
CA LEU A 255 1.42 -28.60 0.97
C LEU A 255 0.15 -29.18 0.36
N GLY A 256 0.06 -30.52 0.33
CA GLY A 256 -1.09 -31.23 -0.20
C GLY A 256 -2.41 -30.70 0.37
N ALA A 257 -3.44 -30.69 -0.48
CA ALA A 257 -4.79 -30.19 -0.24
C ALA A 257 -4.93 -28.64 -0.16
N GLY A 258 -4.56 -27.96 -1.25
CA GLY A 258 -5.33 -26.81 -1.75
C GLY A 258 -5.28 -25.50 -0.97
N THR A 259 -4.40 -25.36 0.04
CA THR A 259 -4.20 -24.09 0.75
C THR A 259 -2.74 -23.66 0.70
N CYS A 260 -2.47 -22.60 -0.06
CA CYS A 260 -1.14 -21.98 -0.16
C CYS A 260 -0.96 -20.99 0.99
N LEU A 261 -0.27 -21.42 2.04
CA LEU A 261 0.16 -20.53 3.13
C LEU A 261 1.58 -20.03 2.82
N ARG A 262 1.69 -18.81 2.28
CA ARG A 262 3.00 -18.19 2.03
C ARG A 262 3.60 -17.74 3.37
N ARG A 263 4.63 -18.44 3.84
CA ARG A 263 5.42 -18.06 5.02
C ARG A 263 6.71 -17.40 4.53
N TRP A 264 6.93 -16.16 4.95
CA TRP A 264 8.22 -15.50 4.77
C TRP A 264 9.18 -16.12 5.78
N THR A 265 10.19 -16.85 5.31
CA THR A 265 11.32 -17.25 6.14
C THR A 265 12.53 -16.42 5.71
N VAL A 266 13.14 -15.75 6.68
CA VAL A 266 14.41 -15.06 6.48
C VAL A 266 15.49 -16.11 6.64
N ASP A 267 16.15 -16.47 5.55
CA ASP A 267 17.21 -17.48 5.57
C ASP A 267 18.47 -16.86 6.20
N LYS A 268 18.63 -17.04 7.51
CA LYS A 268 19.73 -16.45 8.29
C LYS A 268 21.06 -17.20 8.14
N GLU A 269 21.09 -18.33 7.43
CA GLU A 269 22.24 -19.24 7.47
C GLU A 269 23.40 -18.88 6.52
N LYS A 270 23.27 -17.90 5.61
CA LYS A 270 24.35 -17.58 4.65
C LYS A 270 25.38 -16.53 5.10
N ARG A 271 25.31 -15.97 6.31
CA ARG A 271 26.30 -14.95 6.78
C ARG A 271 27.58 -15.49 7.41
N HIS A 272 27.93 -16.77 7.30
CA HIS A 272 29.16 -17.34 7.88
C HIS A 272 30.08 -17.99 6.85
N SER A 273 30.61 -17.21 5.91
CA SER A 273 31.94 -17.50 5.36
C SER A 273 32.59 -16.23 4.79
N GLY A 274 33.63 -15.74 5.47
CA GLY A 274 34.55 -14.76 4.87
C GLY A 274 34.67 -13.41 5.56
N SER A 275 34.91 -13.38 6.87
CA SER A 275 35.66 -12.27 7.46
C SER A 275 36.78 -12.85 8.31
N LYS A 276 38.01 -12.68 7.83
CA LYS A 276 39.23 -12.95 8.61
C LYS A 276 39.22 -12.02 9.81
N ALA A 277 39.15 -12.59 11.00
CA ALA A 277 39.46 -11.89 12.24
C ALA A 277 40.93 -11.46 12.20
N VAL A 278 41.18 -10.15 12.12
CA VAL A 278 42.48 -9.56 12.44
C VAL A 278 42.52 -9.43 13.96
N ALA A 279 43.29 -10.30 14.60
CA ALA A 279 43.60 -10.17 16.02
C ALA A 279 44.55 -8.98 16.21
N LEU A 280 44.09 -7.96 16.91
CA LEU A 280 44.92 -6.89 17.47
C LEU A 280 45.47 -7.38 18.81
N GLU A 281 46.75 -7.76 18.84
CA GLU A 281 47.51 -7.89 20.09
C GLU A 281 47.89 -6.50 20.58
N LEU A 282 47.59 -6.21 21.85
CA LEU A 282 48.08 -5.03 22.57
C LEU A 282 49.40 -5.39 23.29
N PRO A 283 50.44 -4.54 23.24
CA PRO A 283 51.64 -4.74 24.04
C PRO A 283 51.37 -4.40 25.52
N GLY A 284 51.97 -5.20 26.41
CA GLY A 284 51.94 -5.02 27.86
C GLY A 284 52.94 -4.00 28.39
#